data_AF-A0A5B1AEK1-F1
#
_entry.id   AF-A0A5B1AEK1-F1
#
_cell.length_a   1.000
_cell.length_b   1.000
_cell.length_c   1.000
_cell.angle_alpha   90.00
_cell.angle_beta   90.00
_cell.angle_gamma   90.00
#
_symmetry.space_group_name_H-M   'P 1'
#
loop_
_entity.id
_entity.type
_entity.pdbx_description
1 polymer ?
#
loop_
_entity_poly.entity_id
_entity_poly.type
_entity_poly.pdbx_seq_one_letter_code
_entity_poly.pdbx_strand_id
1 'polypeptide(L)' 'VPEAVTRCPAELHQLLVSERVDVLSQTPSAAAVLPTHELESVTLVVGGEACPADVVDRWAPGRTMINAYGPSETMLCVA' A
#
# COMPACT_ATOMS: atom_id res chain seq x y z
N VAL A 1 -12.49 4.04 7.78
CA VAL A 1 -11.55 3.60 8.84
C VAL A 1 -11.35 4.77 9.80
N PRO A 2 -11.43 4.57 11.13
CA PRO A 2 -11.14 5.63 12.10
C PRO A 2 -9.72 6.18 11.95
N GLU A 3 -9.54 7.48 12.15
CA GLU A 3 -8.23 8.13 11.96
C GLU A 3 -7.15 7.63 12.92
N ALA A 4 -7.52 7.22 14.14
CA ALA A 4 -6.59 6.62 15.08
C ALA A 4 -5.98 5.32 14.52
N VAL A 5 -6.79 4.49 13.87
CA VAL A 5 -6.38 3.21 13.27
C VAL A 5 -5.47 3.44 12.06
N THR A 6 -5.79 4.41 11.19
CA THR A 6 -4.96 4.68 10.00
C THR A 6 -3.58 5.24 10.34
N ARG A 7 -3.42 5.85 11.51
CA ARG A 7 -2.13 6.38 12.00
C ARG A 7 -1.29 5.36 12.76
N CYS A 8 -1.84 4.18 13.07
CA CYS A 8 -1.16 3.11 13.76
C CYS A 8 -0.91 1.94 12.79
N PRO A 9 0.34 1.70 12.33
CA PRO A 9 0.62 0.65 11.35
C PRO A 9 0.19 -0.75 11.79
N ALA A 10 0.28 -1.06 13.09
CA ALA A 10 -0.13 -2.35 13.63
C ALA A 10 -1.66 -2.52 13.61
N GLU A 11 -2.41 -1.51 14.02
CA GLU A 11 -3.88 -1.57 13.99
C GLU A 11 -4.42 -1.54 12.56
N LEU A 12 -3.80 -0.75 11.68
CA LEU A 12 -4.13 -0.75 10.26
C LEU A 12 -3.88 -2.14 9.64
N HIS A 13 -2.74 -2.76 9.94
CA HIS A 13 -2.44 -4.12 9.49
C HIS A 13 -3.49 -5.12 9.95
N GLN A 14 -3.83 -5.12 11.24
CA GLN A 14 -4.87 -6.01 11.78
C GLN A 14 -6.21 -5.81 11.09
N LEU A 15 -6.59 -4.57 10.80
CA LEU A 15 -7.81 -4.26 10.08
C LEU A 15 -7.77 -4.79 8.64
N LEU A 16 -6.65 -4.62 7.94
CA LEU A 16 -6.51 -5.12 6.55
C LEU A 16 -6.65 -6.65 6.50
N VAL A 17 -6.06 -7.35 7.47
CA VAL A 17 -6.18 -8.81 7.59
C VAL A 17 -7.61 -9.22 7.96
N SER A 18 -8.24 -8.56 8.95
CA SER A 18 -9.58 -8.91 9.40
C SER A 18 -10.63 -8.73 8.31
N GLU A 19 -10.51 -7.65 7.54
CA GLU A 19 -11.40 -7.32 6.43
C GLU A 19 -11.06 -8.04 5.13
N ARG A 20 -9.95 -8.81 5.08
CA ARG A 20 -9.47 -9.52 3.88
C ARG A 20 -9.38 -8.62 2.65
N VAL A 21 -8.67 -7.51 2.79
CA VAL A 21 -8.51 -6.54 1.69
C VAL A 21 -7.74 -7.16 0.53
N ASP A 22 -8.31 -7.14 -0.69
CA ASP A 22 -7.63 -7.64 -1.90
C ASP A 22 -6.72 -6.60 -2.56
N VAL A 23 -7.07 -5.32 -2.46
CA VAL A 23 -6.35 -4.20 -3.09
C VAL A 23 -6.14 -3.08 -2.07
N LEU A 24 -4.88 -2.70 -1.88
CA LEU A 24 -4.47 -1.63 -0.99
C LEU A 24 -3.78 -0.53 -1.79
N SER A 25 -4.28 0.71 -1.69
CA SER A 25 -3.63 1.90 -2.25
C SER A 25 -2.98 2.72 -1.15
N GLN A 26 -1.69 3.01 -1.27
CA GLN A 26 -0.88 3.74 -0.28
C GLN A 26 0.18 4.61 -0.96
N THR A 27 0.78 5.54 -0.22
CA THR A 27 2.06 6.12 -0.64
C THR A 27 3.21 5.13 -0.37
N PRO A 28 4.35 5.22 -1.07
CA PRO A 28 5.55 4.48 -0.74
C PRO A 28 5.96 4.64 0.74
N SER A 29 5.91 5.86 1.29
CA SER A 29 6.25 6.13 2.69
C SER A 29 5.33 5.39 3.70
N ALA A 30 4.03 5.33 3.45
CA ALA A 30 3.09 4.59 4.30
C ALA A 30 3.26 3.07 4.16
N ALA A 31 3.45 2.59 2.93
CA ALA A 31 3.75 1.19 2.66
C ALA A 31 5.06 0.75 3.33
N ALA A 32 6.05 1.65 3.47
CA ALA A 32 7.34 1.36 4.10
C ALA A 32 7.27 1.07 5.61
N VAL A 33 6.20 1.45 6.31
CA VAL A 33 6.06 1.16 7.76
C VAL A 33 5.04 0.07 8.07
N LEU A 34 4.27 -0.36 7.08
CA LEU A 34 3.21 -1.36 7.25
C LEU A 34 3.76 -2.80 7.19
N PRO A 35 3.52 -3.65 8.21
CA PRO A 35 3.91 -5.06 8.15
C PRO A 35 3.28 -5.80 6.95
N THR A 36 4.03 -6.70 6.33
CA THR A 36 3.59 -7.42 5.11
C THR A 36 3.12 -8.85 5.35
N HIS A 37 3.36 -9.41 6.54
CA HIS A 37 2.90 -10.75 6.89
C HIS A 37 1.37 -10.82 6.83
N GLU A 38 0.81 -11.95 6.42
CA GLU A 38 -0.65 -12.15 6.28
C GLU A 38 -1.32 -11.25 5.23
N LEU A 39 -0.54 -10.48 4.47
CA LEU A 39 -0.99 -9.65 3.35
C LEU A 39 -0.39 -10.13 2.01
N GLU A 40 0.03 -11.40 1.91
CA GLU A 40 0.73 -11.94 0.74
C GLU A 40 -0.14 -11.98 -0.52
N SER A 41 -1.47 -12.05 -0.39
CA SER A 41 -2.41 -12.03 -1.53
C SER A 41 -2.82 -10.62 -1.95
N VAL A 42 -2.43 -9.59 -1.20
CA VAL A 42 -2.88 -8.21 -1.44
C VAL A 42 -2.14 -7.59 -2.61
N THR A 43 -2.89 -7.00 -3.53
CA THR A 43 -2.32 -6.14 -4.58
C THR A 43 -2.03 -4.77 -3.98
N LEU A 44 -0.77 -4.34 -3.98
CA LEU A 44 -0.37 -3.02 -3.52
C LEU A 44 -0.29 -2.04 -4.70
N VAL A 45 -1.05 -0.95 -4.63
CA VAL A 45 -0.89 0.21 -5.50
C VAL A 45 -0.15 1.30 -4.72
N VAL A 46 1.01 1.70 -5.21
CA VAL A 46 1.76 2.85 -4.68
C VAL A 46 1.65 4.04 -5.61
N GLY A 47 1.58 5.26 -5.07
CA GLY A 47 1.56 6.48 -5.87
C GLY A 47 1.71 7.75 -5.04
N GLY A 48 1.80 8.89 -5.71
CA GLY A 48 1.92 10.20 -5.06
C GLY A 48 3.33 10.58 -4.58
N GLU A 49 4.26 9.62 -4.50
CA GLU A 49 5.67 9.85 -4.19
C GLU A 49 6.55 8.98 -5.11
N ALA A 50 7.83 9.32 -5.21
CA ALA A 50 8.80 8.42 -5.84
C ALA A 50 8.91 7.14 -5.00
N CYS A 51 8.81 5.96 -5.64
CA CYS A 51 8.88 4.68 -4.94
C CYS A 51 10.35 4.25 -4.74
N PRO A 52 10.84 4.14 -3.49
CA PRO A 52 12.19 3.65 -3.20
C PRO A 52 12.34 2.14 -3.47
N ALA A 53 13.54 1.69 -3.82
CA ALA A 53 13.80 0.28 -4.16
C ALA A 53 13.56 -0.69 -2.99
N ASP A 54 13.85 -0.27 -1.76
CA ASP A 54 13.63 -1.08 -0.54
C ASP A 54 12.14 -1.35 -0.27
N VAL A 55 11.26 -0.43 -0.66
CA VAL A 55 9.81 -0.65 -0.61
C VAL A 55 9.40 -1.71 -1.64
N VAL A 56 9.94 -1.64 -2.85
CA VAL A 56 9.70 -2.64 -3.91
C VAL A 56 10.21 -4.01 -3.48
N ASP A 57 11.42 -4.10 -2.93
CA ASP A 57 12.02 -5.37 -2.49
C ASP A 57 11.21 -6.04 -1.37
N ARG A 58 10.56 -5.25 -0.52
CA ARG A 58 9.68 -5.77 0.55
C ARG A 58 8.29 -6.17 0.05
N TRP A 59 7.73 -5.38 -0.87
CA TRP A 59 6.33 -5.51 -1.27
C TRP A 59 6.09 -6.27 -2.56
N ALA A 60 7.00 -6.28 -3.51
CA ALA A 60 6.81 -6.97 -4.78
C ALA A 60 6.89 -8.51 -4.70
N PRO A 61 7.74 -9.14 -3.87
CA PRO A 61 7.86 -10.60 -3.88
C PRO A 61 6.54 -11.31 -3.53
N GLY A 62 6.13 -12.20 -4.43
CA GLY A 62 4.97 -13.07 -4.24
C GLY A 62 3.60 -12.39 -4.40
N ARG A 63 3.54 -11.12 -4.80
CA ARG A 63 2.28 -10.38 -4.98
C ARG A 63 2.35 -9.37 -6.12
N THR A 64 1.21 -8.80 -6.49
CA THR A 64 1.16 -7.75 -7.52
C THR A 64 1.42 -6.39 -6.88
N MET A 65 2.39 -5.65 -7.43
CA MET A 65 2.68 -4.27 -7.03
C MET A 65 2.57 -3.35 -8.26
N ILE A 66 1.79 -2.28 -8.14
CA ILE A 66 1.53 -1.30 -9.21
C ILE A 66 2.05 0.05 -8.74
N ASN A 67 2.97 0.66 -9.50
CA ASN A 67 3.41 2.03 -9.27
C ASN A 67 2.60 2.99 -10.14
N ALA A 68 1.56 3.60 -9.56
CA ALA A 68 0.65 4.52 -10.22
C ALA A 68 1.20 5.95 -10.17
N TYR A 69 1.24 6.59 -11.34
CA TYR A 69 1.61 7.99 -11.48
C TYR A 69 0.51 8.76 -12.20
N GLY A 70 0.25 9.98 -11.75
CA GLY A 70 -0.68 10.91 -12.40
C GLY A 70 -0.78 12.21 -11.62
N PRO A 71 -0.93 13.36 -12.29
CA PRO A 71 -1.22 14.62 -11.63
C PRO A 71 -2.63 14.62 -11.02
N SER A 72 -2.86 15.47 -10.03
CA SER A 72 -4.17 15.58 -9.38
C SER A 72 -5.28 16.00 -10.36
N GLU A 73 -4.93 16.81 -11.37
CA GLU A 73 -5.83 17.38 -12.38
C GLU A 73 -6.42 16.34 -13.35
N THR A 74 -5.77 15.19 -13.52
CA THR A 74 -6.24 14.13 -14.42
C THR A 74 -6.60 12.83 -13.72
N MET A 75 -6.73 12.87 -12.38
CA MET A 75 -6.89 11.71 -11.51
C MET A 75 -5.68 10.75 -11.58
N LEU A 76 -5.32 10.16 -10.44
CA LEU A 76 -4.23 9.20 -10.32
C LEU A 76 -4.60 7.91 -11.09
N CYS A 77 -4.35 7.87 -12.40
CA CYS A 77 -4.47 6.66 -13.22
C CYS A 77 -3.71 6.84 -14.54
N VAL A 78 -2.48 6.33 -14.57
CA VAL A 78 -1.89 5.80 -15.80
C VAL A 78 -1.45 4.38 -15.46
N ALA A 79 -2.06 3.41 -16.15
CA ALA A 79 -1.67 2.00 -16.12
C ALA A 79 -0.67 1.72 -17.25
#